data_AF-A0A1Q6UGE2-F1
#
_entry.id   AF-A0A1Q6UGE2-F1
#
_cell.length_a   1.000
_cell.length_b   1.000
_cell.length_c   1.000
_cell.angle_alpha   90.00
_cell.angle_beta   90.00
_cell.angle_gamma   90.00
#
_symmetry.space_group_name_H-M   'P 1'
#
loop_
_entity.id
_entity.type
_entity.pdbx_description
1 polymer ?
#
loop_
_entity_poly.entity_id
_entity_poly.type
_entity_poly.pdbx_seq_one_letter_code
_entity_poly.pdbx_strand_id
1 'polypeptide(L)'
;MKLVNKIASLMTEAGNKWFHRSAGRLISVKAAKNIQKRAYENSFCSPDESCTPVYREIALQLEDKNEQVFRAAVYNLYKIAAVSRRCRPEILEILVKKAENLQFGAEMHSYMYDKISRLKEM
;
A
#
# COMPACT_ATOMS: atom_id res chain seq x y z
N MET A 1 -41.12 -2.44 35.55
CA MET A 1 -40.01 -1.48 35.77
C MET A 1 -39.08 -1.89 36.93
N LYS A 2 -38.47 -3.08 36.91
CA LYS A 2 -37.54 -3.51 37.99
C LYS A 2 -36.14 -3.90 37.50
N LEU A 3 -35.97 -4.18 36.19
CA LEU A 3 -34.70 -4.58 35.61
C LEU A 3 -33.79 -3.37 35.30
N VAL A 4 -34.37 -2.30 34.76
CA VAL A 4 -33.66 -1.06 34.38
C VAL A 4 -33.01 -0.36 35.59
N ASN A 5 -33.68 -0.34 36.74
CA ASN A 5 -33.13 0.25 37.96
C ASN A 5 -32.00 -0.60 38.57
N LYS A 6 -32.00 -1.92 38.32
CA LYS A 6 -30.95 -2.86 38.77
C LYS A 6 -29.68 -2.75 37.92
N ILE A 7 -29.83 -2.43 36.63
CA ILE A 7 -28.71 -2.16 35.72
C ILE A 7 -28.07 -0.80 36.05
N ALA A 8 -28.90 0.22 36.33
CA ALA A 8 -28.40 1.53 36.72
C ALA A 8 -27.59 1.51 38.02
N SER A 9 -28.01 0.73 39.03
CA SER A 9 -27.28 0.59 40.30
C SER A 9 -25.94 -0.13 40.13
N LEU A 10 -25.87 -1.16 39.28
CA LEU A 10 -24.62 -1.88 38.99
C LEU A 10 -23.62 -1.00 38.22
N MET A 11 -24.09 -0.10 37.35
CA MET A 11 -23.23 0.86 36.64
C MET A 11 -22.70 1.98 37.54
N THR A 12 -23.44 2.37 38.59
CA THR A 12 -22.96 3.35 39.57
C THR A 12 -21.97 2.74 40.56
N GLU A 13 -22.18 1.48 40.94
CA GLU A 13 -21.32 0.77 41.91
C GLU A 13 -19.99 0.30 41.29
N ALA A 14 -19.97 -0.01 39.99
CA ALA A 14 -18.75 -0.33 39.24
C ALA A 14 -17.89 0.90 38.87
N GLY A 15 -18.45 2.11 38.96
CA GLY A 15 -17.82 3.34 38.45
C GLY A 15 -16.79 3.99 39.35
N ASN A 16 -16.74 3.68 40.66
CA ASN A 16 -16.02 4.52 41.63
C ASN A 16 -14.90 3.83 42.43
N LYS A 17 -14.55 2.56 42.17
CA LYS A 17 -13.50 1.86 42.96
C LYS A 17 -12.36 1.24 42.16
N TRP A 18 -12.33 1.41 40.84
CA TRP A 18 -11.32 0.80 39.96
C TRP A 18 -10.42 1.82 39.24
N PHE A 19 -10.31 3.04 39.78
CA PHE A 19 -9.30 4.00 39.37
C PHE A 19 -7.90 3.68 39.92
N HIS A 20 -7.48 2.43 40.03
CA HIS A 20 -6.08 2.13 40.34
C HIS A 20 -5.66 0.77 39.78
N ARG A 21 -4.75 0.85 38.78
CA ARG A 21 -3.74 -0.13 38.33
C ARG A 21 -3.92 -0.63 36.88
N SER A 22 -3.29 0.13 35.98
CA SER A 22 -2.53 -0.35 34.81
C SER A 22 -3.21 -1.32 33.82
N ALA A 23 -4.09 -0.82 32.95
CA ALA A 23 -4.44 -1.52 31.71
C ALA A 23 -4.75 -0.53 30.58
N GLY A 24 -3.81 -0.39 29.63
CA GLY A 24 -4.02 0.19 28.30
C GLY A 24 -4.37 1.67 28.25
N ARG A 25 -3.52 2.49 27.60
CA ARG A 25 -3.89 3.85 27.19
C ARG A 25 -5.06 3.79 26.20
N LEU A 26 -6.29 3.75 26.70
CA LEU A 26 -7.48 3.92 25.89
C LEU A 26 -7.50 5.36 25.38
N ILE A 27 -7.60 5.51 24.06
CA ILE A 27 -7.59 6.81 23.39
C ILE A 27 -8.82 7.61 23.85
N SER A 28 -8.64 8.87 24.22
CA SER A 28 -9.76 9.70 24.70
C SER A 28 -10.82 9.89 23.62
N VAL A 29 -12.08 10.13 24.01
CA VAL A 29 -13.19 10.41 23.07
C VAL A 29 -12.84 11.55 22.11
N LYS A 30 -12.12 12.57 22.59
CA LYS A 30 -11.66 13.70 21.77
C LYS A 30 -10.63 13.26 20.73
N ALA A 31 -9.70 12.40 21.12
CA ALA A 31 -8.71 11.83 20.19
C ALA A 31 -9.38 10.93 19.15
N ALA A 32 -10.34 10.10 19.55
CA ALA A 32 -11.12 9.27 18.62
C ALA A 32 -11.87 10.12 17.58
N LYS A 33 -12.54 11.19 18.00
CA LYS A 33 -13.22 12.14 17.08
C LYS A 33 -12.23 12.83 16.13
N ASN A 34 -11.07 13.23 16.61
CA ASN A 34 -10.03 13.83 15.78
C ASN A 34 -9.46 12.84 14.75
N ILE A 35 -9.26 11.57 15.12
CA ILE A 35 -8.82 10.53 14.20
C ILE A 35 -9.86 10.29 13.11
N GLN A 36 -11.14 10.18 13.48
CA GLN A 36 -12.23 10.01 12.51
C GLN A 36 -12.34 11.20 11.55
N LYS A 37 -12.26 12.42 12.06
CA LYS A 37 -12.29 13.64 11.24
C LYS A 37 -11.12 13.67 10.26
N ARG A 38 -9.90 13.41 10.73
CA ARG A 38 -8.70 13.37 9.86
C ARG A 38 -8.77 12.26 8.82
N ALA A 39 -9.27 11.08 9.18
CA ALA A 39 -9.45 9.98 8.23
C ALA A 39 -10.46 10.32 7.13
N TYR A 40 -11.56 10.99 7.50
CA TYR A 40 -12.53 11.52 6.55
C TYR A 40 -11.90 12.56 5.63
N GLU A 41 -11.23 13.58 6.18
CA GLU A 41 -10.53 14.61 5.39
C GLU A 41 -9.50 14.00 4.42
N ASN A 42 -8.68 13.06 4.90
CA ASN A 42 -7.68 12.37 4.08
C ASN A 42 -8.28 11.48 2.99
N SER A 43 -9.53 11.01 3.15
CA SER A 43 -10.20 10.22 2.10
C SER A 43 -10.56 11.04 0.85
N PHE A 44 -10.57 12.38 0.97
CA PHE A 44 -10.78 13.30 -0.15
C PHE A 44 -9.49 13.89 -0.70
N CYS A 45 -8.35 13.68 -0.02
CA CYS A 45 -7.05 14.01 -0.59
C CYS A 45 -6.72 12.99 -1.69
N SER A 46 -6.47 13.48 -2.90
CA SER A 46 -5.82 12.68 -3.94
C SER A 46 -4.47 12.17 -3.42
N PRO A 47 -4.01 10.98 -3.83
CA PRO A 47 -2.67 10.51 -3.49
C PRO A 47 -1.67 11.61 -3.84
N ASP A 48 -0.84 11.96 -2.88
CA ASP A 48 0.10 13.08 -2.93
C ASP A 48 0.98 12.96 -4.18
N GLU A 49 0.81 13.87 -5.13
CA GLU A 49 1.59 13.92 -6.38
C GLU A 49 3.08 14.21 -6.11
N SER A 50 3.44 14.63 -4.89
CA SER A 50 4.83 14.81 -4.47
C SER A 50 5.56 13.51 -4.13
N CYS A 51 4.84 12.39 -3.97
CA CYS A 51 5.44 11.09 -3.73
C CYS A 51 5.90 10.48 -5.06
N THR A 52 7.20 10.16 -5.16
CA THR A 52 7.72 9.37 -6.28
C THR A 52 6.88 8.10 -6.43
N PRO A 53 6.22 7.87 -7.58
CA PRO A 53 5.40 6.68 -7.75
C PRO A 53 6.21 5.41 -7.53
N VAL A 54 5.68 4.47 -6.73
CA VAL A 54 6.39 3.25 -6.29
C VAL A 54 7.05 2.47 -7.45
N TYR A 55 6.46 2.48 -8.65
CA TYR A 55 7.04 1.81 -9.81
C TYR A 55 8.38 2.42 -10.26
N ARG A 56 8.62 3.71 -10.03
CA ARG A 56 9.90 4.35 -10.38
C ARG A 56 11.03 3.86 -9.49
N GLU A 57 10.77 3.63 -8.20
CA GLU A 57 11.76 3.02 -7.30
C GLU A 57 12.06 1.57 -7.69
N ILE A 58 11.01 0.81 -8.06
CA ILE A 58 11.18 -0.56 -8.55
C ILE A 58 11.99 -0.59 -9.86
N ALA A 59 11.79 0.39 -10.74
CA ALA A 59 12.52 0.46 -12.01
C ALA A 59 14.04 0.56 -11.82
N LEU A 60 14.52 1.18 -10.73
CA LEU A 60 15.96 1.24 -10.42
C LEU A 60 16.57 -0.15 -10.22
N GLN A 61 15.77 -1.13 -9.77
CA GLN A 61 16.22 -2.51 -9.53
C GLN A 61 16.45 -3.29 -10.84
N LEU A 62 16.04 -2.75 -11.99
CA LEU A 62 16.35 -3.36 -13.29
C LEU A 62 17.85 -3.29 -13.64
N GLU A 63 18.61 -2.44 -12.95
CA GLU A 63 20.08 -2.36 -13.09
C GLU A 63 20.83 -3.39 -12.23
N ASP A 64 20.14 -4.14 -11.37
CA ASP A 64 20.77 -5.14 -10.51
C ASP A 64 21.29 -6.32 -11.35
N LYS A 65 22.50 -6.79 -11.04
CA LYS A 65 23.14 -7.93 -11.70
C LYS A 65 22.57 -9.27 -11.23
N ASN A 66 21.89 -9.28 -10.09
CA ASN A 66 21.24 -10.46 -9.56
C ASN A 66 19.95 -10.74 -10.35
N GLU A 67 19.91 -11.90 -11.01
CA GLU A 67 18.79 -12.33 -11.82
C GLU A 67 17.45 -12.34 -11.06
N GLN A 68 17.45 -12.73 -9.79
CA GLN A 68 16.23 -12.80 -9.00
C GLN A 68 15.66 -11.42 -8.72
N VAL A 69 16.54 -10.45 -8.43
CA VAL A 69 16.16 -9.05 -8.23
C VAL A 69 15.62 -8.47 -9.53
N PHE A 70 16.31 -8.71 -10.65
CA PHE A 70 15.85 -8.29 -11.98
C PHE A 70 14.46 -8.86 -12.31
N ARG A 71 14.27 -10.18 -12.19
CA ARG A 71 12.98 -10.84 -12.48
C ARG A 71 11.87 -10.33 -11.56
N ALA A 72 12.15 -10.12 -10.28
CA ALA A 72 11.20 -9.57 -9.34
C ALA A 72 10.78 -8.14 -9.73
N ALA A 73 11.74 -7.29 -10.11
CA ALA A 73 11.48 -5.93 -10.58
C ALA A 73 10.59 -5.93 -11.83
N VAL A 74 10.94 -6.72 -12.85
CA VAL A 74 10.13 -6.89 -14.06
C VAL A 74 8.72 -7.37 -13.74
N TYR A 75 8.56 -8.36 -12.86
CA TYR A 75 7.25 -8.88 -12.48
C TYR A 75 6.40 -7.84 -11.75
N ASN A 76 6.99 -7.10 -10.80
CA ASN A 76 6.27 -6.09 -10.03
C ASN A 76 5.81 -4.93 -10.93
N LEU A 77 6.68 -4.45 -11.82
CA LEU A 77 6.33 -3.45 -12.84
C LEU A 77 5.18 -3.94 -13.72
N TYR A 78 5.26 -5.18 -14.22
CA TYR A 78 4.18 -5.79 -14.99
C TYR A 78 2.86 -5.81 -14.22
N LYS A 79 2.86 -6.22 -12.94
CA LYS A 79 1.64 -6.28 -12.13
C LYS A 79 1.02 -4.90 -11.90
N ILE A 80 1.84 -3.87 -11.67
CA ILE A 80 1.37 -2.49 -11.53
C ILE A 80 0.75 -2.01 -12.85
N ALA A 81 1.43 -2.22 -13.99
CA ALA A 81 0.94 -1.82 -15.30
C ALA A 81 -0.31 -2.58 -15.77
N ALA A 82 -0.44 -3.85 -15.38
CA ALA A 82 -1.61 -4.67 -15.67
C ALA A 82 -2.86 -4.12 -14.96
N VAL A 83 -2.73 -3.68 -13.71
CA VAL A 83 -3.84 -3.16 -12.88
C VAL A 83 -4.11 -1.68 -13.14
N SER A 84 -3.07 -0.86 -13.25
CA SER A 84 -3.18 0.59 -13.42
C SER A 84 -3.00 1.00 -14.88
N ARG A 85 -4.12 1.24 -15.57
CA ARG A 85 -4.11 1.81 -16.94
C ARG A 85 -3.39 3.15 -17.03
N ARG A 86 -3.39 3.96 -15.96
CA ARG A 86 -2.70 5.26 -15.92
C ARG A 86 -1.18 5.11 -15.92
N CYS A 87 -0.65 4.12 -15.20
CA CYS A 87 0.80 3.89 -15.09
C CYS A 87 1.36 3.03 -16.22
N ARG A 88 0.49 2.27 -16.92
CA ARG A 88 0.89 1.31 -17.96
C ARG A 88 1.80 1.91 -19.05
N PRO A 89 1.50 3.08 -19.65
CA PRO A 89 2.33 3.60 -20.75
C PRO A 89 3.77 3.89 -20.33
N GLU A 90 3.96 4.54 -19.17
CA GLU A 90 5.29 4.88 -18.66
C GLU A 90 6.07 3.64 -18.24
N ILE A 91 5.42 2.68 -17.57
CA ILE A 91 6.07 1.41 -17.21
C ILE A 91 6.47 0.62 -18.46
N LEU A 92 5.62 0.59 -19.49
CA LEU A 92 5.93 -0.07 -20.75
C LEU A 92 7.15 0.57 -21.43
N GLU A 93 7.23 1.91 -21.44
CA GLU A 93 8.38 2.64 -21.96
C GLU A 93 9.68 2.27 -21.22
N ILE A 94 9.64 2.23 -19.89
CA ILE A 94 10.78 1.83 -19.05
C ILE A 94 11.26 0.42 -19.43
N LEU A 95 10.33 -0.54 -19.50
CA LEU A 95 10.67 -1.94 -19.81
C LEU A 95 11.22 -2.10 -21.23
N VAL A 96 10.64 -1.42 -22.22
CA VAL A 96 11.13 -1.46 -23.61
C VAL A 96 12.53 -0.87 -23.74
N LYS A 97 12.76 0.32 -23.18
CA LYS A 97 14.10 0.94 -23.17
C LYS A 97 15.13 0.06 -22.49
N LYS A 98 14.75 -0.63 -21.40
CA LYS A 98 15.64 -1.57 -20.73
C LYS A 98 15.92 -2.80 -21.58
N ALA A 99 14.93 -3.34 -22.29
CA ALA A 99 15.09 -4.47 -23.20
C ALA A 99 16.06 -4.19 -24.34
N GLU A 100 16.00 -3.00 -24.93
CA GLU A 100 16.90 -2.58 -26.01
C GLU A 100 18.37 -2.50 -25.56
N ASN A 101 18.60 -2.17 -24.28
CA ASN A 101 19.94 -1.97 -23.71
C ASN A 101 20.38 -3.10 -22.77
N LEU A 102 19.66 -4.21 -22.75
CA LEU A 102 19.87 -5.25 -21.75
C LEU A 102 21.17 -6.03 -22.04
N GLN A 103 22.17 -5.85 -21.19
CA GLN A 103 23.45 -6.59 -21.25
C GLN A 103 23.44 -7.88 -20.41
N PHE A 104 22.30 -8.56 -20.33
CA PHE A 104 22.13 -9.79 -19.54
C PHE A 104 21.80 -10.99 -20.42
N GLY A 105 21.87 -12.20 -19.85
CA GLY A 105 21.72 -13.47 -20.59
C GLY A 105 20.35 -13.65 -21.27
N ALA A 106 20.29 -14.60 -22.22
CA ALA A 106 19.10 -14.87 -23.05
C ALA A 106 17.82 -15.12 -22.25
N GLU A 107 17.92 -15.76 -21.08
CA GLU A 107 16.80 -16.03 -20.18
C GLU A 107 16.14 -14.76 -19.63
N MET A 108 16.94 -13.77 -19.21
CA MET A 108 16.43 -12.49 -18.69
C MET A 108 15.76 -11.67 -19.80
N HIS A 109 16.35 -11.70 -21.00
CA HIS A 109 15.77 -11.14 -22.21
C HIS A 109 14.40 -11.75 -22.48
N SER A 110 14.32 -13.08 -22.59
CA SER A 110 13.07 -13.79 -22.88
C SER A 110 12.00 -13.49 -21.84
N TYR A 111 12.36 -13.46 -20.56
CA TYR A 111 11.42 -13.17 -19.48
C TYR A 111 10.82 -11.76 -19.59
N MET A 112 11.66 -10.75 -19.83
CA MET A 112 11.19 -9.37 -19.95
C MET A 112 10.36 -9.15 -21.22
N TYR A 113 10.78 -9.71 -22.36
CA TYR A 113 10.01 -9.63 -23.61
C TYR A 113 8.62 -10.28 -23.49
N ASP A 114 8.49 -11.42 -22.79
CA ASP A 114 7.18 -12.03 -22.50
C ASP A 114 6.26 -11.04 -21.75
N LYS A 115 6.77 -10.31 -20.75
CA LYS A 115 5.96 -9.32 -20.01
C LYS A 115 5.61 -8.09 -20.84
N ILE A 116 6.56 -7.60 -21.64
CA ILE A 116 6.31 -6.48 -22.56
C ILE A 116 5.21 -6.84 -23.57
N SER A 117 5.29 -8.01 -24.20
CA SER A 117 4.30 -8.45 -25.18
C SER A 117 2.90 -8.54 -24.57
N ARG A 118 2.77 -9.15 -23.39
CA ARG A 118 1.49 -9.22 -22.67
C ARG A 118 0.91 -7.84 -22.36
N LEU A 119 1.75 -6.87 -21.96
CA LEU A 119 1.27 -5.50 -21.69
C LEU A 119 0.81 -4.77 -22.96
N LYS A 120 1.42 -5.05 -24.12
CA LYS A 120 1.01 -4.48 -25.41
C LYS A 120 -0.34 -5.01 -25.90
N GLU A 121 -0.73 -6.20 -25.47
CA GLU A 121 -2.01 -6.83 -25.81
C GLU A 121 -3.18 -6.39 -24.93
N MET A 122 -2.93 -5.65 -23.83
CA MET A 122 -3.94 -5.22 -22.84
C MET A 122 -4.49 -3.82 -23.09
#